data_AF-A0A061EAM8-F1
#
_entry.id   AF-A0A061EAM8-F1
#
_cell.length_a   1.000
_cell.length_b   1.000
_cell.length_c   1.000
_cell.angle_alpha   90.00
_cell.angle_beta   90.00
_cell.angle_gamma   90.00
#
_symmetry.space_group_name_H-M   'P 1'
#
loop_
_entity.id
_entity.type
_entity.pdbx_description
1 polymer ?
#
loop_
_entity_poly.entity_id
_entity_poly.type
_entity_poly.pdbx_seq_one_letter_code
_entity_poly.pdbx_strand_id
1 'polypeptide(L)'
;MDSAEDIFDSSLNLEETHYQEGYEEGYKHGIATGKEEARQVGLETGFETGEELGFYKGCVDVWSSAIQIDPTRFSTRVQKGIKQMEELIEKYPVVDPENESVQEIMEALRLKFRVIRAALGVKLEYDGYPKPKDIEF
;
A
#
# COMPACT_ATOMS: atom_id res chain seq x y z
N MET A 1 37.65 15.43 -53.91
CA MET A 1 37.52 16.16 -52.65
C MET A 1 36.25 15.67 -52.01
N ASP A 2 36.22 14.74 -51.07
CA ASP A 2 37.26 13.93 -50.45
C ASP A 2 36.57 12.58 -50.21
N SER A 3 36.94 11.54 -50.97
CA SER A 3 36.25 10.24 -50.95
C SER A 3 36.82 9.35 -49.84
N ALA A 4 36.85 9.93 -48.65
CA ALA A 4 37.23 9.34 -47.39
C ALA A 4 36.49 10.12 -46.29
N GLU A 5 35.16 10.18 -46.36
CA GLU A 5 34.39 10.21 -45.12
C GLU A 5 34.92 9.03 -44.30
N ASP A 6 35.57 9.38 -43.20
CA ASP A 6 36.73 8.70 -42.67
C ASP A 6 36.38 7.27 -42.26
N ILE A 7 36.94 6.28 -42.95
CA ILE A 7 36.70 4.85 -42.68
C ILE A 7 37.11 4.45 -41.24
N PHE A 8 37.89 5.31 -40.55
CA PHE A 8 38.24 5.14 -39.16
C PHE A 8 37.42 6.03 -38.19
N ASP A 9 36.57 6.94 -38.67
CA ASP A 9 35.75 7.81 -37.81
C ASP A 9 34.82 6.99 -36.90
N SER A 10 34.24 5.91 -37.43
CA SER A 10 33.42 4.99 -36.63
C SER A 10 34.24 4.21 -35.60
N SER A 11 35.54 4.00 -35.84
CA SER A 11 36.45 3.36 -34.89
C SER A 11 36.95 4.34 -33.82
N LEU A 12 37.08 5.63 -34.16
CA LEU A 12 37.50 6.69 -33.24
C LEU A 12 36.35 7.10 -32.30
N ASN A 13 35.10 7.08 -32.79
CA ASN A 13 33.91 7.42 -32.01
C ASN A 13 33.19 6.20 -31.41
N LEU A 14 33.84 5.03 -31.42
CA LEU A 14 33.24 3.76 -30.99
C LEU A 14 32.86 3.78 -29.49
N GLU A 15 33.72 4.37 -28.65
CA GLU A 15 33.47 4.51 -27.21
C GLU A 15 32.24 5.37 -26.94
N GLU A 16 32.16 6.54 -27.57
CA GLU A 16 31.03 7.46 -27.42
C GLU A 16 29.73 6.86 -27.97
N THR A 17 29.80 6.12 -29.08
CA THR A 17 28.66 5.39 -29.66
C THR A 17 28.13 4.34 -28.68
N HIS A 18 29.00 3.47 -28.15
CA HIS A 18 28.57 2.44 -27.20
C HIS A 18 28.13 3.01 -25.85
N TYR A 19 28.72 4.13 -25.42
CA TYR A 19 28.24 4.84 -24.23
C TYR A 19 26.81 5.33 -24.43
N GLN A 20 26.54 5.97 -25.57
CA GLN A 20 25.21 6.47 -25.90
C GLN A 20 24.20 5.32 -26.09
N GLU A 21 24.58 4.24 -26.78
CA GLU A 21 23.76 3.03 -26.93
C GLU A 21 23.41 2.41 -25.57
N GLY A 22 24.40 2.23 -24.71
CA GLY A 22 24.20 1.67 -23.37
C GLY A 22 23.33 2.56 -22.48
N TYR A 23 23.49 3.88 -22.57
CA TYR A 23 22.62 4.84 -21.88
C TYR A 23 21.18 4.74 -22.38
N GLU A 24 20.96 4.73 -23.69
CA GLU A 24 19.63 4.64 -24.28
C GLU A 24 18.94 3.31 -23.98
N GLU A 25 19.69 2.20 -24.05
CA GLU A 25 19.22 0.88 -23.69
C GLU A 25 18.83 0.85 -22.21
N GLY A 26 19.73 1.28 -21.31
CA GLY A 26 19.48 1.33 -19.88
C GLY A 26 18.30 2.21 -19.51
N TYR A 27 18.15 3.36 -20.17
CA TYR A 27 17.02 4.27 -19.96
C TYR A 27 15.70 3.64 -20.41
N LYS A 28 15.64 3.08 -21.63
CA LYS A 28 14.44 2.39 -22.15
C LYS A 28 14.06 1.20 -21.27
N HIS A 29 15.05 0.41 -20.85
CA HIS A 29 14.85 -0.71 -19.95
C HIS A 29 14.32 -0.25 -18.59
N GLY A 30 14.95 0.74 -17.97
CA GLY A 30 14.55 1.27 -16.65
C GLY A 30 13.13 1.83 -16.62
N ILE A 31 12.68 2.50 -17.69
CA ILE A 31 11.29 2.95 -17.80
C ILE A 31 10.33 1.77 -17.88
N ALA A 32 10.67 0.74 -18.66
CA ALA A 32 9.81 -0.43 -18.83
C ALA A 32 9.71 -1.26 -17.55
N THR A 33 10.84 -1.57 -16.92
CA THR A 33 10.88 -2.35 -15.67
C THR A 33 10.28 -1.56 -14.51
N GLY A 34 10.64 -0.29 -14.36
CA GLY A 34 10.12 0.55 -13.29
C GLY A 34 8.59 0.69 -13.32
N LYS A 35 7.99 0.73 -14.53
CA LYS A 35 6.52 0.74 -14.66
C LYS A 35 5.88 -0.56 -14.20
N GLU A 36 6.47 -1.71 -14.53
CA GLU A 36 5.94 -3.00 -14.14
C GLU A 36 6.11 -3.26 -12.64
N GLU A 37 7.28 -2.92 -12.09
CA GLU A 37 7.55 -3.00 -10.65
C GLU A 37 6.61 -2.10 -9.85
N ALA A 38 6.45 -0.83 -10.26
CA ALA A 38 5.53 0.09 -9.58
C ALA A 38 4.08 -0.42 -9.59
N ARG A 39 3.64 -1.05 -10.69
CA ARG A 39 2.31 -1.65 -10.79
C ARG A 39 2.15 -2.83 -9.82
N GLN A 40 3.15 -3.71 -9.74
CA GLN A 40 3.12 -4.86 -8.85
C GLN A 40 3.10 -4.43 -7.39
N VAL A 41 4.04 -3.57 -6.99
CA VAL A 41 4.15 -3.06 -5.61
C VAL A 41 2.90 -2.27 -5.20
N GLY A 42 2.38 -1.44 -6.10
CA GLY A 42 1.14 -0.68 -5.85
C GLY A 42 -0.07 -1.60 -5.64
N LEU A 43 -0.18 -2.68 -6.41
CA LEU A 43 -1.26 -3.66 -6.27
C LEU A 43 -1.15 -4.43 -4.95
N GLU A 44 0.05 -4.92 -4.61
CA GLU A 44 0.31 -5.66 -3.38
C GLU A 44 0.02 -4.79 -2.14
N THR A 45 0.69 -3.64 -2.04
CA THR A 45 0.53 -2.71 -0.91
C THR A 45 -0.91 -2.22 -0.79
N GLY A 46 -1.56 -1.94 -1.93
CA GLY A 46 -2.94 -1.50 -1.98
C GLY A 46 -3.91 -2.58 -1.49
N PHE A 47 -3.67 -3.85 -1.84
CA PHE A 47 -4.48 -4.97 -1.37
C PHE A 47 -4.30 -5.19 0.13
N GLU A 48 -3.06 -5.24 0.63
CA GLU A 48 -2.77 -5.41 2.07
C GLU A 48 -3.45 -4.34 2.92
N THR A 49 -3.38 -3.09 2.47
CA THR A 49 -3.99 -1.96 3.17
C THR A 49 -5.51 -1.99 3.07
N GLY A 50 -6.06 -2.30 1.89
CA GLY A 50 -7.49 -2.41 1.66
C GLY A 50 -8.13 -3.55 2.47
N GLU A 51 -7.44 -4.68 2.61
CA GLU A 51 -7.87 -5.80 3.46
C GLU A 51 -7.94 -5.37 4.93
N GLU A 52 -6.89 -4.72 5.45
CA GLU A 52 -6.86 -4.26 6.84
C GLU A 52 -8.01 -3.28 7.13
N LEU A 53 -8.21 -2.30 6.23
CA LEU A 53 -9.32 -1.34 6.33
C LEU A 53 -10.69 -2.02 6.25
N GLY A 54 -10.86 -2.98 5.33
CA GLY A 54 -12.09 -3.75 5.17
C GLY A 54 -12.42 -4.59 6.41
N PHE A 55 -11.40 -5.21 7.01
CA PHE A 55 -11.53 -5.92 8.28
C PHE A 55 -12.02 -5.01 9.40
N TYR A 56 -11.39 -3.84 9.56
CA TYR A 56 -11.81 -2.84 10.55
C TYR A 56 -13.23 -2.34 10.30
N LYS A 57 -13.61 -2.08 9.04
CA LYS A 57 -14.96 -1.66 8.68
C LYS A 57 -15.98 -2.73 9.02
N GLY A 58 -15.73 -4.00 8.69
CA GLY A 58 -16.59 -5.11 9.05
C GLY A 58 -16.80 -5.24 10.56
N CYS A 59 -15.75 -5.05 11.36
CA CYS A 59 -15.86 -5.04 12.82
C CYS A 59 -16.75 -3.90 13.33
N VAL A 60 -16.51 -2.68 12.84
CA VAL A 60 -17.30 -1.50 13.19
C VAL A 60 -18.77 -1.71 12.83
N ASP A 61 -19.08 -2.22 11.64
CA ASP A 61 -20.45 -2.43 11.18
C ASP A 61 -21.21 -3.44 12.06
N VAL A 62 -20.55 -4.54 12.43
CA VAL A 62 -21.11 -5.55 13.35
C VAL A 62 -21.34 -4.97 14.75
N TRP A 63 -20.36 -4.25 15.31
CA TRP A 63 -20.48 -3.67 16.64
C TRP A 63 -21.53 -2.55 16.69
N SER A 64 -21.57 -1.69 15.68
CA SER A 64 -22.59 -0.64 15.53
C SER A 64 -23.99 -1.25 15.41
N SER A 65 -24.15 -2.33 14.64
CA SER A 65 -25.43 -3.05 14.56
C SER A 65 -25.85 -3.63 15.91
N ALA A 66 -24.91 -4.19 16.68
CA ALA A 66 -25.18 -4.70 18.02
C ALA A 66 -25.62 -3.60 19.01
N ILE A 67 -25.05 -2.39 18.91
CA ILE A 67 -25.45 -1.20 19.69
C ILE A 67 -26.86 -0.75 19.30
N GLN A 68 -27.21 -0.78 18.02
CA GLN A 68 -28.56 -0.41 17.56
C GLN A 68 -29.65 -1.35 18.10
N ILE A 69 -29.34 -2.65 18.19
CA ILE A 69 -30.26 -3.66 18.73
C ILE A 69 -30.39 -3.52 20.25
N ASP A 70 -29.27 -3.34 20.96
CA ASP A 70 -29.22 -3.15 22.40
C ASP A 70 -28.24 -2.03 22.78
N PRO A 71 -28.73 -0.80 23.00
CA PRO A 71 -27.89 0.35 23.35
C PRO A 71 -27.16 0.21 24.69
N THR A 72 -27.56 -0.74 25.54
CA THR A 72 -26.93 -0.99 26.85
C THR A 72 -25.85 -2.07 26.81
N ARG A 73 -25.73 -2.78 25.69
CA ARG A 73 -24.82 -3.92 25.52
C ARG A 73 -23.35 -3.58 25.76
N PHE A 74 -22.93 -2.40 25.32
CA PHE A 74 -21.56 -1.91 25.48
C PHE A 74 -21.51 -0.64 26.31
N SER A 75 -20.44 -0.45 27.07
CA SER A 75 -20.23 0.80 27.80
C SER A 75 -20.17 2.02 26.87
N THR A 76 -20.56 3.19 27.37
CA THR A 76 -20.49 4.46 26.62
C THR A 76 -19.10 4.75 26.08
N ARG A 77 -18.05 4.36 26.82
CA ARG A 77 -16.65 4.46 26.39
C ARG A 77 -16.37 3.62 25.13
N VAL A 78 -16.87 2.39 25.09
CA VAL A 78 -16.70 1.49 23.94
C VAL A 78 -17.49 2.00 22.73
N GLN A 79 -18.74 2.43 22.93
CA GLN A 79 -19.56 3.02 21.86
C GLN A 79 -18.88 4.24 21.23
N LYS A 80 -18.31 5.14 22.05
CA LYS A 80 -17.53 6.29 21.56
C LYS A 80 -16.27 5.84 20.80
N GLY A 81 -15.59 4.80 21.28
CA GLY A 81 -14.42 4.24 20.61
C GLY A 81 -14.75 3.71 19.21
N ILE A 82 -15.86 2.97 19.07
CA ILE A 82 -16.34 2.43 17.79
C ILE A 82 -16.67 3.57 16.82
N LYS A 83 -17.39 4.59 17.27
CA LYS A 83 -17.70 5.77 16.44
C LYS A 83 -16.44 6.50 15.96
N GLN A 84 -15.45 6.68 16.83
CA GLN A 84 -14.17 7.27 16.43
C GLN A 84 -13.39 6.41 15.44
N MET A 85 -13.52 5.09 15.52
CA MET A 85 -12.91 4.17 14.56
C MET A 85 -13.60 4.26 13.20
N GLU A 86 -14.93 4.39 13.17
CA GLU A 86 -15.71 4.68 11.96
C GLU A 86 -15.27 5.99 11.29
N GLU A 87 -15.17 7.08 12.06
CA GLU A 87 -14.72 8.39 11.57
C GLU A 87 -13.30 8.35 10.97
N LEU A 88 -12.41 7.50 11.51
CA LEU A 88 -11.06 7.31 10.95
C LEU A 88 -11.09 6.56 9.62
N ILE A 89 -11.93 5.52 9.51
CA ILE A 89 -12.11 4.77 8.26
C ILE A 89 -12.66 5.68 7.16
N GLU A 90 -13.65 6.51 7.47
CA GLU A 90 -14.25 7.45 6.51
C GLU A 90 -13.27 8.53 6.02
N LYS A 91 -12.33 8.94 6.88
CA LYS A 91 -11.31 9.94 6.56
C LYS A 91 -10.11 9.37 5.82
N TYR A 92 -9.98 8.04 5.71
CA TYR A 92 -8.83 7.42 5.08
C TYR A 92 -8.76 7.82 3.58
N PRO A 93 -7.63 8.40 3.11
CA PRO A 93 -7.52 8.91 1.74
C PRO A 93 -7.25 7.78 0.74
N VAL A 94 -8.29 7.02 0.36
CA VAL A 94 -8.17 5.87 -0.56
C VAL A 94 -7.58 6.25 -1.92
N VAL A 95 -7.84 7.47 -2.40
CA VAL A 95 -7.42 7.96 -3.73
C VAL A 95 -6.05 8.63 -3.70
N ASP A 96 -5.55 8.98 -2.51
CA ASP A 96 -4.28 9.68 -2.30
C ASP A 96 -3.40 8.87 -1.33
N PRO A 97 -2.82 7.75 -1.78
CA PRO A 97 -2.02 6.87 -0.92
C PRO A 97 -0.71 7.49 -0.44
N GLU A 98 -0.26 8.58 -1.08
CA GLU A 98 0.94 9.34 -0.68
C GLU A 98 0.63 10.42 0.37
N ASN A 99 -0.64 10.53 0.79
CA ASN A 99 -1.04 11.49 1.79
C ASN A 99 -0.33 11.24 3.13
N GLU A 100 0.22 12.29 3.72
CA GLU A 100 0.92 12.24 5.00
C GLU A 100 0.07 11.66 6.14
N SER A 101 -1.26 11.77 6.05
CA SER A 101 -2.19 11.26 7.06
C SER A 101 -2.40 9.74 7.02
N VAL A 102 -2.01 9.04 5.95
CA VAL A 102 -2.22 7.58 5.81
C VAL A 102 -1.62 6.82 6.99
N GLN A 103 -0.37 7.11 7.33
CA GLN A 103 0.34 6.42 8.41
C GLN A 103 -0.31 6.70 9.77
N GLU A 104 -0.62 7.97 10.05
CA GLU A 104 -1.27 8.37 11.31
C GLU A 104 -2.64 7.70 11.48
N ILE A 105 -3.46 7.68 10.41
CA ILE A 105 -4.79 7.06 10.45
C ILE A 105 -4.67 5.56 10.69
N MET A 106 -3.77 4.86 10.00
CA MET A 106 -3.58 3.41 10.17
C MET A 106 -3.10 3.05 11.57
N GLU A 107 -2.13 3.80 12.12
CA GLU A 107 -1.69 3.60 13.50
C GLU A 107 -2.81 3.85 14.51
N ALA A 108 -3.61 4.89 14.30
CA ALA A 108 -4.77 5.20 15.13
C ALA A 108 -5.84 4.10 15.07
N LEU A 109 -6.11 3.54 13.87
CA LEU A 109 -7.03 2.42 13.67
C LEU A 109 -6.55 1.16 14.41
N ARG A 110 -5.29 0.76 14.22
CA ARG A 110 -4.68 -0.39 14.89
C ARG A 110 -4.75 -0.27 16.41
N LEU A 111 -4.44 0.91 16.95
CA LEU A 111 -4.49 1.16 18.38
C LEU A 111 -5.93 1.09 18.92
N LYS A 112 -6.88 1.77 18.25
CA LYS A 112 -8.30 1.74 18.65
C LYS A 112 -8.86 0.33 18.60
N PHE A 113 -8.57 -0.43 17.55
CA PHE A 113 -8.99 -1.82 17.43
C PHE A 113 -8.54 -2.65 18.63
N ARG A 114 -7.25 -2.59 19.00
CA ARG A 114 -6.70 -3.31 20.16
C ARG A 114 -7.43 -2.94 21.45
N VAL A 115 -7.69 -1.64 21.67
CA VAL A 115 -8.38 -1.15 22.86
C VAL A 115 -9.83 -1.63 22.91
N ILE A 116 -10.57 -1.53 21.79
CA ILE A 116 -11.98 -1.95 21.71
C ILE A 116 -12.08 -3.46 21.88
N ARG A 117 -11.26 -4.24 21.18
CA ARG A 117 -11.19 -5.70 21.31
C ARG A 117 -10.97 -6.12 22.76
N ALA A 118 -10.00 -5.52 23.44
CA ALA A 118 -9.71 -5.80 24.85
C ALA A 118 -10.91 -5.46 25.75
N ALA A 119 -11.56 -4.32 25.53
CA ALA A 119 -12.74 -3.91 26.28
C ALA A 119 -13.96 -4.81 26.05
N LEU A 120 -14.09 -5.39 24.87
CA LEU A 120 -15.15 -6.34 24.51
C LEU A 120 -14.84 -7.78 24.96
N GLY A 121 -13.60 -8.09 25.33
CA GLY A 121 -13.19 -9.43 25.71
C GLY A 121 -13.24 -10.46 24.58
N VAL A 122 -13.20 -10.01 23.31
CA VAL A 122 -13.31 -10.88 22.13
C VAL A 122 -11.94 -11.34 21.64
N LYS A 123 -11.84 -12.61 21.26
CA LYS A 123 -10.64 -13.15 20.61
C LYS A 123 -10.73 -12.94 19.09
N LEU A 124 -10.60 -11.68 18.68
CA LEU A 124 -10.62 -11.26 17.29
C LEU A 124 -9.23 -10.78 16.88
N GLU A 125 -8.59 -11.43 15.91
CA GLU A 125 -7.26 -11.10 15.42
C GLU A 125 -7.32 -10.67 13.96
N TYR A 126 -6.50 -9.68 13.63
CA TYR A 126 -6.16 -9.39 12.25
C TYR A 126 -4.82 -10.08 11.99
N ASP A 127 -4.87 -11.20 11.26
CA ASP A 127 -3.69 -12.04 11.00
C ASP A 127 -2.86 -11.53 9.80
N GLY A 128 -3.35 -10.47 9.13
CA GLY A 128 -2.74 -9.93 7.93
C GLY A 128 -2.98 -10.77 6.69
N TYR A 129 -2.65 -10.21 5.53
CA TYR A 129 -2.65 -10.94 4.27
C TYR A 129 -1.72 -12.15 4.38
N PRO A 130 -2.15 -13.37 3.96
CA PRO A 130 -1.27 -14.52 3.96
C PRO A 130 -0.10 -14.22 3.04
N LYS A 131 1.09 -14.02 3.62
CA LYS A 131 2.30 -13.87 2.83
C LYS A 131 2.43 -15.11 1.93
N PRO A 132 2.72 -14.95 0.64
CA PRO A 132 3.03 -16.10 -0.21
C PRO A 132 4.04 -16.95 0.54
N LYS A 133 3.75 -18.24 0.72
CA LYS A 133 4.76 -19.15 1.26
C LYS A 133 5.97 -19.01 0.36
N ASP A 134 7.12 -18.70 0.95
CA ASP A 134 8.39 -18.67 0.23
C ASP A 134 8.44 -19.96 -0.61
N ILE A 135 8.37 -19.81 -1.93
CA ILE A 135 8.62 -20.92 -2.83
C ILE A 135 10.13 -21.12 -2.73
N GLU A 136 10.55 -22.05 -1.86
CA GLU A 136 11.93 -22.53 -1.84
C GLU A 136 12.22 -23.11 -3.23
N PHE A 137 13.01 -22.39 -4.02
CA PHE A 137 13.60 -22.86 -5.28
C PHE A 137 14.86 -23.67 -4.98
#